data_AF-A0A969LCF8-F1
#
_entry.id   AF-A0A969LCF8-F1
#
_cell.length_a   1.000
_cell.length_b   1.000
_cell.length_c   1.000
_cell.angle_alpha   90.00
_cell.angle_beta   90.00
_cell.angle_gamma   90.00
#
_symmetry.space_group_name_H-M   'P 1'
#
loop_
_entity.id
_entity.type
_entity.pdbx_description
1 polymer ?
#
loop_
_entity_poly.entity_id
_entity_poly.type
_entity_poly.pdbx_seq_one_letter_code
_entity_poly.pdbx_strand_id
1 'polypeptide(L)'
;MRSFLQEIATGWHRGVGAVHAVGLTEGLKSDKAGLSYLLDVLEPTLQALEARLQVHIDRGEMRAADTRHAALWLLSPVLLALLHQHELGGTRCRPLDVEALLQEHALVFASVYRPQTNGRQGDTSHPSSDHLKR
;
A
#
# COMPACT_ATOMS: atom_id res chain seq x y z
N MET A 1 -0.47 7.16 6.58
CA MET A 1 -0.89 5.84 6.06
C MET A 1 -1.98 5.20 6.89
N ARG A 2 -1.86 5.08 8.22
CA ARG A 2 -2.93 4.52 9.08
C ARG A 2 -4.30 5.18 8.87
N SER A 3 -4.36 6.51 8.81
CA SER A 3 -5.61 7.25 8.58
C SER A 3 -6.33 6.83 7.29
N PHE A 4 -5.59 6.63 6.20
CA PHE A 4 -6.14 6.13 4.95
C PHE A 4 -6.73 4.72 5.11
N LEU A 5 -6.03 3.81 5.79
CA LEU A 5 -6.53 2.46 6.04
C LEU A 5 -7.81 2.48 6.91
N GLN A 6 -7.87 3.38 7.89
CA GLN A 6 -9.06 3.60 8.72
C GLN A 6 -10.22 4.20 7.93
N GLU A 7 -9.96 5.11 6.98
CA GLU A 7 -10.98 5.65 6.06
C GLU A 7 -11.58 4.52 5.20
N ILE A 8 -10.75 3.62 4.66
CA ILE A 8 -11.22 2.44 3.91
C ILE A 8 -12.09 1.55 4.80
N ALA A 9 -11.63 1.20 6.01
CA ALA A 9 -12.39 0.36 6.92
C ALA A 9 -13.72 1.01 7.36
N THR A 10 -13.71 2.32 7.62
CA THR A 10 -14.92 3.08 7.97
C THR A 10 -15.90 3.15 6.80
N GLY A 11 -15.39 3.38 5.58
CA GLY A 11 -16.18 3.41 4.35
C GLY A 11 -16.77 2.05 3.99
N TRP A 12 -16.15 0.96 4.44
CA TRP A 12 -16.59 -0.42 4.15
C TRP A 12 -18.07 -0.63 4.46
N HIS A 13 -18.48 -0.23 5.67
CA HIS A 13 -19.87 -0.35 6.13
C HIS A 13 -20.83 0.67 5.51
N ARG A 14 -20.33 1.63 4.73
CA ARG A 14 -21.12 2.67 4.06
C ARG A 14 -21.38 2.37 2.59
N GLY A 15 -21.12 1.14 2.14
CA GLY A 15 -21.41 0.66 0.79
C GLY A 15 -20.17 0.30 -0.02
N VAL A 16 -18.97 0.70 0.41
CA VAL A 16 -17.71 0.33 -0.27
C VAL A 16 -17.55 -1.20 -0.29
N GLY A 17 -17.85 -1.88 0.82
CA GLY A 17 -17.78 -3.34 0.89
C GLY A 17 -18.69 -4.03 -0.12
N ALA A 18 -19.93 -3.56 -0.24
CA ALA A 18 -20.90 -4.11 -1.19
C ALA A 18 -20.46 -3.93 -2.65
N VAL A 19 -19.87 -2.78 -3.01
CA VAL A 19 -19.33 -2.54 -4.36
C VAL A 19 -18.20 -3.53 -4.67
N HIS A 20 -17.27 -3.75 -3.75
CA HIS A 20 -16.20 -4.73 -3.93
C HIS A 20 -16.74 -6.17 -4.00
N ALA A 21 -17.69 -6.53 -3.14
CA ALA A 21 -18.28 -7.87 -3.11
C ALA A 21 -19.01 -8.20 -4.42
N VAL A 22 -19.85 -7.28 -4.92
CA VAL A 22 -20.56 -7.44 -6.20
C VAL A 22 -19.56 -7.48 -7.36
N GLY A 23 -18.63 -6.52 -7.39
CA GLY A 23 -17.63 -6.45 -8.45
C GLY A 23 -16.78 -7.71 -8.56
N LEU A 24 -16.38 -8.30 -7.42
CA LEU A 24 -15.65 -9.56 -7.39
C LEU A 24 -16.54 -10.76 -7.74
N THR A 25 -17.74 -10.86 -7.16
CA THR A 25 -18.62 -12.01 -7.38
C THR A 25 -19.08 -12.12 -8.83
N GLU A 26 -19.47 -11.01 -9.43
CA GLU A 26 -19.91 -10.95 -10.82
C GLU A 26 -18.72 -10.91 -11.78
N GLY A 27 -17.64 -10.22 -11.40
CA GLY A 27 -16.44 -10.15 -12.22
C GLY A 27 -15.70 -11.47 -12.36
N LEU A 28 -15.71 -12.34 -11.35
CA LEU A 28 -15.16 -13.69 -11.45
C LEU A 28 -15.99 -14.61 -12.37
N LYS A 29 -17.24 -14.25 -12.67
CA LYS A 29 -18.14 -15.02 -13.54
C LYS A 29 -18.25 -14.42 -14.95
N SER A 30 -17.78 -13.19 -15.16
CA SER A 30 -17.90 -12.47 -16.43
C SER A 30 -16.75 -11.50 -16.63
N ASP A 31 -15.95 -11.73 -17.67
CA ASP A 31 -14.82 -10.88 -18.04
C ASP A 31 -15.22 -9.39 -18.19
N LYS A 32 -16.42 -9.15 -18.75
CA LYS A 32 -16.94 -7.78 -18.93
C LYS A 32 -17.22 -7.10 -17.58
N ALA A 33 -17.87 -7.81 -16.66
CA ALA A 33 -18.15 -7.27 -15.33
C ALA A 33 -16.86 -7.09 -14.53
N GLY A 34 -15.91 -8.02 -14.68
CA GLY A 34 -14.59 -7.95 -14.04
C GLY A 34 -13.81 -6.72 -14.49
N LEU A 35 -13.78 -6.47 -15.80
CA LEU A 35 -13.12 -5.28 -16.34
C LEU A 35 -13.79 -3.98 -15.87
N SER A 36 -15.12 -3.91 -15.82
CA SER A 36 -15.82 -2.73 -15.28
C SER A 36 -15.50 -2.51 -13.81
N TYR A 37 -15.50 -3.55 -12.97
CA TYR A 37 -15.07 -3.42 -11.58
C TYR A 37 -13.64 -2.89 -11.45
N LEU A 38 -12.71 -3.38 -12.29
CA LEU A 38 -11.34 -2.87 -12.29
C LEU A 38 -11.28 -1.40 -12.69
N LEU A 39 -11.87 -1.03 -13.83
CA LEU A 39 -11.78 0.30 -14.39
C LEU A 39 -12.52 1.36 -13.56
N ASP A 40 -13.67 1.00 -12.99
CA ASP A 40 -14.58 1.96 -12.37
C ASP A 40 -14.38 2.04 -10.85
N VAL A 41 -13.76 1.03 -10.22
CA VAL A 41 -13.63 0.97 -8.76
C VAL A 41 -12.18 0.75 -8.30
N LEU A 42 -11.58 -0.38 -8.70
CA LEU A 42 -10.31 -0.79 -8.10
C LEU A 42 -9.12 0.06 -8.59
N GLU A 43 -8.97 0.22 -9.90
CA GLU A 43 -7.86 1.00 -10.48
C GLU A 43 -7.92 2.48 -10.07
N PRO A 44 -9.07 3.18 -10.06
CA PRO A 44 -9.15 4.54 -9.54
C PRO A 44 -8.71 4.65 -8.07
N THR A 45 -9.05 3.65 -7.24
CA THR A 45 -8.62 3.60 -5.84
C THR A 45 -7.11 3.42 -5.73
N LEU A 46 -6.53 2.53 -6.54
CA LEU A 46 -5.08 2.30 -6.60
C LEU A 46 -4.35 3.54 -7.09
N GLN A 47 -4.80 4.17 -8.17
CA GLN A 47 -4.22 5.40 -8.72
C GLN A 47 -4.23 6.55 -7.70
N ALA A 48 -5.31 6.71 -6.95
CA ALA A 48 -5.38 7.71 -5.88
C ALA A 48 -4.35 7.41 -4.77
N LEU A 49 -4.15 6.13 -4.43
CA LEU A 49 -3.14 5.71 -3.46
C LEU A 49 -1.73 5.91 -4.01
N GLU A 50 -1.46 5.55 -5.26
CA GLU A 50 -0.18 5.77 -5.95
C GLU A 50 0.20 7.25 -5.94
N ALA A 51 -0.72 8.15 -6.29
CA ALA A 51 -0.50 9.59 -6.24
C ALA A 51 -0.17 10.07 -4.83
N ARG A 52 -0.89 9.57 -3.80
CA ARG A 52 -0.61 9.90 -2.40
C ARG A 52 0.77 9.40 -1.98
N LEU A 53 1.18 8.19 -2.36
CA LEU A 53 2.50 7.65 -2.05
C LEU A 53 3.61 8.44 -2.76
N GLN A 54 3.39 8.85 -4.01
CA GLN A 54 4.34 9.69 -4.76
C GLN A 54 4.61 11.01 -4.02
N VAL A 55 3.58 11.66 -3.48
CA VAL A 55 3.75 12.89 -2.67
C VAL A 55 4.65 12.65 -1.46
N HIS A 56 4.56 11.49 -0.80
CA HIS A 56 5.44 11.15 0.32
C HIS A 56 6.88 10.88 -0.13
N ILE A 57 7.08 10.28 -1.31
CA ILE A 57 8.41 10.10 -1.91
C ILE A 57 9.03 11.46 -2.25
N ASP A 58 8.27 12.35 -2.91
CA ASP A 58 8.75 13.67 -3.34
C ASP A 58 9.15 14.56 -2.15
N ARG A 59 8.50 14.37 -0.99
CA ARG A 59 8.83 15.05 0.26
C ARG A 59 10.01 14.43 1.02
N GLY A 60 10.55 13.31 0.56
CA GLY A 60 11.59 12.55 1.26
C GLY A 60 11.08 11.85 2.52
N GLU A 61 9.77 11.67 2.67
CA GLU A 61 9.13 10.97 3.80
C GLU A 61 9.08 9.45 3.58
N MET A 62 9.25 9.01 2.32
CA MET A 62 9.39 7.62 1.92
C MET A 62 10.61 7.43 1.01
N ARG A 63 11.21 6.23 1.01
CA ARG A 63 12.22 5.88 -0.01
C ARG A 63 11.60 5.82 -1.40
N ALA A 64 12.42 6.09 -2.42
CA ALA A 64 12.04 5.83 -3.80
C ALA A 64 11.64 4.35 -3.99
N ALA A 65 10.50 4.14 -4.64
CA ALA A 65 9.93 2.84 -4.93
C ALA A 65 8.90 2.95 -6.07
N ASP A 66 8.54 1.81 -6.65
CA ASP A 66 7.38 1.70 -7.52
C ASP A 66 6.10 1.88 -6.70
N THR A 67 5.35 2.95 -7.00
CA THR A 67 4.15 3.33 -6.24
C THR A 67 2.99 2.38 -6.48
N ARG A 68 2.88 1.75 -7.66
CA ARG A 68 1.84 0.76 -7.96
C ARG A 68 2.02 -0.48 -7.11
N HIS A 69 3.25 -1.00 -7.03
CA HIS A 69 3.56 -2.14 -6.16
C HIS A 69 3.32 -1.80 -4.68
N ALA A 70 3.73 -0.61 -4.24
CA ALA A 70 3.52 -0.17 -2.87
C ALA A 70 2.02 0.00 -2.52
N ALA A 71 1.23 0.54 -3.44
CA ALA A 71 -0.21 0.70 -3.29
C ALA A 71 -0.92 -0.65 -3.15
N LEU A 72 -0.60 -1.62 -4.01
CA LEU A 72 -1.12 -2.99 -3.92
C LEU A 72 -0.76 -3.64 -2.58
N TRP A 73 0.51 -3.58 -2.18
CA TRP A 73 0.97 -4.17 -0.94
C TRP A 73 0.30 -3.54 0.30
N LEU A 74 0.02 -2.23 0.25
CA LEU A 74 -0.69 -1.53 1.31
C LEU A 74 -2.19 -1.89 1.35
N LEU A 75 -2.85 -1.96 0.20
CA LEU A 75 -4.31 -2.10 0.14
C LEU A 75 -4.81 -3.56 0.19
N SER A 76 -4.12 -4.50 -0.44
CA SER A 76 -4.59 -5.88 -0.61
C SER A 76 -4.90 -6.60 0.72
N PRO A 77 -4.05 -6.54 1.77
CA PRO A 77 -4.34 -7.19 3.04
C PRO A 77 -5.60 -6.64 3.70
N VAL A 78 -5.85 -5.33 3.57
CA VAL A 78 -7.02 -4.66 4.14
C VAL A 78 -8.30 -5.06 3.41
N LEU A 79 -8.30 -5.03 2.08
CA LEU A 79 -9.44 -5.48 1.27
C LEU A 79 -9.79 -6.94 1.59
N LEU A 80 -8.79 -7.82 1.65
CA LEU A 80 -9.02 -9.24 1.94
C LEU A 80 -9.55 -9.46 3.36
N ALA A 81 -9.00 -8.77 4.36
CA ALA A 81 -9.46 -8.87 5.74
C ALA A 81 -10.93 -8.43 5.88
N LEU A 82 -11.32 -7.33 5.23
CA LEU A 82 -12.68 -6.81 5.28
C LEU A 82 -13.67 -7.71 4.54
N LEU A 83 -13.32 -8.19 3.34
CA LEU A 83 -14.12 -9.20 2.61
C LEU A 83 -14.31 -10.46 3.46
N HIS A 84 -13.23 -10.96 4.06
CA HIS A 84 -13.27 -12.14 4.91
C HIS A 84 -14.19 -11.94 6.12
N GLN A 85 -14.00 -10.86 6.88
CA GLN A 85 -14.76 -10.65 8.12
C GLN A 85 -16.22 -10.29 7.88
N HIS A 86 -16.51 -9.44 6.88
CA HIS A 86 -17.83 -8.85 6.71
C HIS A 86 -18.67 -9.54 5.63
N GLU A 87 -18.09 -9.80 4.46
CA GLU A 87 -18.85 -10.34 3.32
C GLU A 87 -18.92 -11.87 3.35
N LEU A 88 -17.86 -12.53 3.81
CA LEU A 88 -17.78 -14.01 3.88
C LEU A 88 -18.18 -14.57 5.26
N GLY A 89 -18.52 -13.71 6.22
CA GLY A 89 -18.93 -14.13 7.56
C GLY A 89 -17.81 -14.70 8.43
N GLY A 90 -16.56 -14.29 8.17
CA GLY A 90 -15.37 -14.69 8.92
C GLY A 90 -15.47 -14.43 10.42
N THR A 91 -16.28 -13.46 10.86
CA THR A 91 -16.60 -13.22 12.28
C THR A 91 -17.20 -14.43 12.99
N ARG A 92 -17.85 -15.36 12.27
CA ARG A 92 -18.40 -16.60 12.83
C ARG A 92 -17.44 -17.79 12.77
N CYS A 93 -16.43 -17.71 11.91
CA CYS A 93 -15.47 -18.79 11.66
C CYS A 93 -14.16 -18.56 12.42
N ARG A 94 -13.56 -17.39 12.23
CA ARG A 94 -12.32 -16.95 12.86
C ARG A 94 -12.31 -15.42 12.93
N PRO A 95 -12.80 -14.82 14.03
CA PRO A 95 -12.76 -13.38 14.23
C PRO A 95 -11.34 -12.83 14.09
N LEU A 96 -11.24 -11.66 13.47
CA LEU A 96 -10.00 -10.89 13.34
C LEU A 96 -10.23 -9.52 13.95
N ASP A 97 -9.30 -9.07 14.79
CA ASP A 97 -9.24 -7.67 15.21
C ASP A 97 -8.74 -6.83 14.04
N VAL A 98 -9.69 -6.22 13.31
CA VAL A 98 -9.38 -5.42 12.13
C VAL A 98 -8.57 -4.18 12.52
N GLU A 99 -8.86 -3.50 13.63
CA GLU A 99 -8.11 -2.29 14.00
C GLU A 99 -6.65 -2.63 14.34
N ALA A 100 -6.42 -3.72 15.08
CA ALA A 100 -5.07 -4.20 15.35
C ALA A 100 -4.31 -4.54 14.06
N LEU A 101 -4.97 -5.21 13.10
CA LEU A 101 -4.39 -5.49 11.78
C LEU A 101 -4.02 -4.20 11.03
N LEU A 102 -4.91 -3.20 10.97
CA LEU A 102 -4.62 -1.94 10.27
C LEU A 102 -3.43 -1.21 10.91
N GLN A 103 -3.35 -1.22 12.24
CA GLN A 103 -2.23 -0.62 12.97
C GLN A 103 -0.92 -1.32 12.68
N GLU A 104 -0.87 -2.65 12.81
CA GLU A 104 0.33 -3.44 12.55
C GLU A 104 0.79 -3.31 11.09
N HIS A 105 -0.15 -3.45 10.15
CA HIS A 105 0.15 -3.34 8.72
C HIS A 105 0.70 -1.96 8.35
N ALA A 106 0.12 -0.88 8.89
CA ALA A 106 0.63 0.47 8.66
C ALA A 106 2.04 0.68 9.23
N LEU A 107 2.35 0.11 10.40
CA LEU A 107 3.68 0.19 11.01
C LEU A 107 4.71 -0.59 10.20
N VAL A 108 4.39 -1.81 9.80
CA VAL A 108 5.26 -2.64 8.95
C VAL A 108 5.51 -1.94 7.62
N PHE A 109 4.47 -1.44 6.97
CA PHE A 109 4.60 -0.68 5.73
C PHE A 109 5.53 0.52 5.89
N ALA A 110 5.32 1.34 6.91
CA ALA A 110 6.17 2.51 7.17
C ALA A 110 7.64 2.12 7.43
N SER A 111 7.88 1.00 8.12
CA SER A 111 9.25 0.52 8.39
C SER A 111 9.98 0.10 7.11
N VAL A 112 9.28 -0.55 6.17
CA VAL A 112 9.83 -1.04 4.90
C VAL A 112 10.09 0.10 3.92
N TYR A 113 9.25 1.13 3.94
CA TYR A 113 9.35 2.28 3.02
C TYR A 113 10.00 3.52 3.66
N ARG A 114 10.60 3.40 4.85
CA ARG A 114 11.32 4.49 5.51
C ARG A 114 12.35 5.14 4.56
N PRO A 115 12.60 6.46 4.64
CA PRO A 115 13.62 7.13 3.85
C PRO A 115 14.99 6.46 4.00
N GLN A 116 15.75 6.39 2.91
CA GLN A 116 17.13 5.91 2.99
C GLN A 116 17.96 6.97 3.71
N THR A 117 18.49 6.65 4.89
CA THR A 117 19.51 7.47 5.53
C THR A 117 20.78 7.31 4.70
N ASN A 118 21.09 8.31 3.88
CA ASN A 118 22.31 8.31 3.09
C ASN A 118 23.49 8.32 4.08
N GLY A 119 24.16 7.18 4.24
CA GLY A 119 25.42 7.11 4.96
C GLY A 119 26.45 7.92 4.19
N ARG A 120 26.66 9.19 4.56
CA ARG A 120 27.89 9.90 4.21
C ARG A 120 29.04 9.18 4.90
N GLN A 121 29.63 8.21 4.21
CA GLN A 121 30.98 7.79 4.51
C GLN A 121 31.87 8.95 4.08
N GLY A 122 32.43 9.64 5.08
CA GLY A 122 33.35 10.74 4.88
C GLY A 122 34.58 10.29 4.10
N ASP A 123 34.88 11.07 3.07
CA ASP A 123 36.22 11.50 2.69
C ASP A 123 37.39 10.90 3.51
N THR A 124 38.13 9.99 2.89
CA THR A 124 39.59 9.96 3.05
C THR A 124 40.20 10.05 1.66
N SER A 125 40.33 11.28 1.16
CA SER A 125 41.56 11.79 0.53
C SER A 125 42.58 10.71 0.17
N HIS A 126 42.57 10.31 -1.10
CA HIS A 126 43.66 9.54 -1.70
C HIS A 126 44.82 10.52 -1.95
N PRO A 127 46.03 10.35 -1.37
CA PRO A 127 47.15 11.18 -1.73
C PRO A 127 47.61 10.79 -3.14
N SER A 128 47.47 11.75 -4.05
CA SER A 128 48.02 11.68 -5.42
C SER A 128 49.51 11.40 -5.32
N SER A 129 49.91 10.19 -5.67
CA SER A 129 51.32 9.82 -5.83
C SER A 129 51.64 9.98 -7.31
N ASP A 130 52.04 11.17 -7.71
CA ASP A 130 52.76 11.34 -8.97
C ASP A 130 53.89 12.36 -8.81
N HIS A 131 55.09 11.86 -9.09
CA HIS A 131 56.32 12.56 -9.47
C HIS A 131 56.88 13.66 -8.56
N LEU A 132 58.07 13.42 -7.99
CA LEU A 132 59.33 14.01 -8.50
C LEU A 132 60.52 13.69 -7.58
N LYS A 133 61.68 13.47 -8.23
CA LYS A 133 63.10 13.49 -7.79
C LYS A 133 63.73 12.09 -7.83
N ARG A 134 64.87 11.87 -8.47
CA ARG A 134 65.80 12.66 -9.28
C ARG A 134 66.75 11.66 -9.94
#